data_AF-A0A959PWV3-F1
#
_entry.id   AF-A0A959PWV3-F1
#
_cell.length_a   1.000
_cell.length_b   1.000
_cell.length_c   1.000
_cell.angle_alpha   90.00
_cell.angle_beta   90.00
_cell.angle_gamma   90.00
#
_symmetry.space_group_name_H-M   'P 1'
#
loop_
_entity.id
_entity.type
_entity.pdbx_description
1 polymer ?
#
loop_
_entity_poly.entity_id
_entity_poly.type
_entity_poly.pdbx_seq_one_letter_code
_entity_poly.pdbx_strand_id
1 'polypeptide(L)'
;MTKSLLAKNLRTLRKFNGFNQDALAQALGVTRNKIASYETQNIEPKLNLLVKISNLFKITIDDLIGTEVNEDNFDDLNSTYQAMQEGVITEDTAITPKFVLDTQAIDDFVNKNIMIGKMVDGMKTFYDFKNKNAPLSAESQQLMYILDHLMAANKEFLAELEKIKIQQ
;
A
#
# COMPACT_ATOMS: atom_id res chain seq x y z
N MET A 1 36.97 -2.71 7.10
CA MET A 1 35.68 -2.54 7.80
C MET A 1 34.59 -2.48 6.74
N THR A 2 33.56 -3.31 6.86
CA THR A 2 32.41 -3.32 5.96
C THR A 2 31.64 -2.02 6.13
N LYS A 3 31.33 -1.37 5.00
CA LYS A 3 30.60 -0.11 4.97
C LYS A 3 29.13 -0.39 5.34
N SER A 4 28.56 0.38 6.28
CA SER A 4 27.13 0.27 6.63
C SER A 4 26.26 0.42 5.37
N LEU A 5 25.15 -0.33 5.33
CA LEU A 5 24.19 -0.33 4.21
C LEU A 5 23.67 1.10 3.94
N LEU A 6 23.35 1.84 5.00
CA LEU A 6 22.99 3.25 4.94
C LEU A 6 24.05 4.10 4.23
N ALA A 7 25.33 3.90 4.55
CA ALA A 7 26.43 4.66 3.95
C ALA A 7 26.65 4.28 2.47
N LYS A 8 26.27 3.06 2.06
CA LYS A 8 26.25 2.62 0.67
C LYS A 8 25.08 3.28 -0.06
N ASN A 9 23.87 3.16 0.46
CA ASN A 9 22.63 3.72 -0.11
C ASN A 9 22.72 5.23 -0.28
N LEU A 10 23.17 5.97 0.75
CA LEU A 10 23.34 7.42 0.67
C LEU A 10 24.27 7.84 -0.47
N ARG A 11 25.37 7.11 -0.67
CA ARG A 11 26.30 7.36 -1.77
C ARG A 11 25.69 7.04 -3.13
N THR A 12 24.94 5.94 -3.24
CA THR A 12 24.25 5.55 -4.47
C THR A 12 23.22 6.60 -4.85
N LEU A 13 22.31 6.95 -3.95
CA LEU A 13 21.28 7.97 -4.14
C LEU A 13 21.87 9.32 -4.55
N ARG A 14 22.95 9.74 -3.88
CA ARG A 14 23.65 10.98 -4.21
C ARG A 14 24.16 10.97 -5.65
N LYS A 15 24.85 9.90 -6.06
CA LYS A 15 25.41 9.78 -7.41
C LYS A 15 24.34 9.70 -8.47
N PHE A 16 23.30 8.91 -8.22
CA PHE A 16 22.17 8.72 -9.11
C PHE A 16 21.45 10.04 -9.41
N ASN A 17 21.26 10.87 -8.38
CA ASN A 17 20.65 12.20 -8.50
C ASN A 17 21.63 13.31 -8.92
N GLY A 18 22.83 12.97 -9.40
CA GLY A 18 23.80 13.94 -9.90
C GLY A 18 24.42 14.88 -8.84
N PHE A 19 24.22 14.61 -7.55
CA PHE A 19 24.76 15.44 -6.49
C PHE A 19 26.25 15.19 -6.26
N ASN A 20 27.03 16.27 -6.15
CA ASN A 20 28.31 16.20 -5.45
C ASN A 20 28.09 16.29 -3.93
N GLN A 21 29.10 16.01 -3.12
CA GLN A 21 28.96 15.99 -1.65
C GLN A 21 28.60 17.37 -1.07
N ASP A 22 29.07 18.46 -1.69
CA ASP A 22 28.73 19.82 -1.29
C ASP A 22 27.27 20.15 -1.58
N ALA A 23 26.78 19.81 -2.76
CA ALA A 23 25.40 20.03 -3.18
C ALA A 23 24.41 19.23 -2.32
N LEU A 24 24.71 17.97 -2.00
CA LEU A 24 23.90 17.19 -1.07
C LEU A 24 23.91 17.79 0.33
N ALA A 25 25.07 18.28 0.79
CA ALA A 25 25.19 18.91 2.10
C ALA A 25 24.32 20.17 2.19
N GLN A 26 24.32 21.00 1.14
CA GLN A 26 23.45 22.17 1.02
C GLN A 26 21.97 21.77 1.05
N ALA A 27 21.57 20.77 0.25
CA ALA A 27 20.18 20.29 0.22
C ALA A 27 19.69 19.77 1.59
N LEU A 28 20.57 19.15 2.38
CA LEU A 28 20.23 18.59 3.68
C LEU A 28 20.46 19.58 4.85
N GLY A 29 21.04 20.75 4.59
CA GLY A 29 21.39 21.75 5.60
C GLY A 29 22.48 21.27 6.57
N VAL A 30 23.50 20.60 6.05
CA VAL A 30 24.68 20.13 6.80
C VAL A 30 25.98 20.55 6.11
N THR A 31 27.12 20.28 6.74
CA THR A 31 28.43 20.54 6.12
C THR A 31 28.84 19.40 5.21
N ARG A 32 29.61 19.71 4.16
CA ARG A 32 30.25 18.71 3.27
C ARG A 32 30.98 17.61 4.04
N ASN A 33 31.73 17.99 5.07
CA ASN A 33 32.47 17.05 5.91
C ASN A 33 31.54 16.03 6.58
N LYS A 34 30.33 16.44 7.02
CA LYS A 34 29.35 15.50 7.57
C LYS A 34 28.90 14.48 6.53
N ILE A 35 28.56 14.91 5.31
CA ILE A 35 28.21 14.00 4.21
C ILE A 35 29.35 13.03 3.93
N ALA A 36 30.59 13.53 3.83
CA ALA A 36 31.76 12.68 3.62
C ALA A 36 31.92 11.65 4.76
N SER A 37 31.77 12.07 6.02
CA SER A 37 31.81 11.19 7.19
C SER A 37 30.73 10.11 7.16
N TYR A 38 29.49 10.44 6.82
CA TYR A 38 28.42 9.43 6.68
C TYR A 38 28.70 8.45 5.54
N GLU A 39 29.27 8.93 4.44
CA GLU A 39 29.62 8.08 3.30
C GLU A 39 30.90 7.27 3.47
N THR A 40 31.78 7.54 4.44
CA THR A 40 33.12 6.92 4.49
C THR A 40 33.60 6.47 5.86
N GLN A 41 33.15 7.11 6.94
CA GLN A 41 33.71 6.93 8.29
C GLN A 41 32.84 6.05 9.20
N ASN A 42 31.84 5.36 8.63
CA ASN A 42 30.88 4.53 9.38
C ASN A 42 30.21 5.29 10.55
N ILE A 43 30.02 6.60 10.36
CA ILE A 43 29.31 7.46 11.31
C ILE A 43 27.85 7.48 10.89
N GLU A 44 26.95 7.26 11.84
CA GLU A 44 25.52 7.31 11.56
C GLU A 44 24.96 8.74 11.68
N PRO A 45 24.16 9.17 10.70
CA PRO A 45 23.43 10.43 10.78
C PRO A 45 22.36 10.37 11.88
N LYS A 46 22.09 11.51 12.52
CA LYS A 46 20.97 11.63 13.47
C LYS A 46 19.63 11.40 12.78
N LEU A 47 18.63 10.96 13.53
CA LEU A 47 17.27 10.71 13.04
C LEU A 47 16.69 11.86 12.20
N ASN A 48 16.81 13.11 12.66
CA ASN A 48 16.34 14.29 11.91
C ASN A 48 16.96 14.40 10.51
N LEU A 49 18.21 13.95 10.34
CA LEU A 49 18.87 13.96 9.05
C LEU A 49 18.42 12.77 8.18
N LEU A 50 18.16 11.60 8.77
CA LEU A 50 17.57 10.47 8.06
C LEU A 50 16.21 10.83 7.45
N VAL A 51 15.35 11.52 8.21
CA VAL A 51 14.07 12.04 7.71
C VAL A 51 14.29 12.98 6.52
N LYS A 52 15.26 13.89 6.59
CA LYS A 52 15.58 14.79 5.47
C LYS A 52 16.08 14.04 4.23
N ILE A 53 16.91 13.01 4.42
CA ILE A 53 17.41 12.16 3.33
C ILE A 53 16.25 11.42 2.67
N SER A 54 15.39 10.80 3.47
CA SER A 54 14.17 10.12 3.02
C SER A 54 13.27 11.06 2.21
N ASN A 55 12.99 12.26 2.73
CA ASN A 55 12.16 13.26 2.05
C ASN A 55 12.78 13.81 0.76
N LEU A 56 14.11 13.93 0.70
CA LEU A 56 14.85 14.43 -0.46
C LEU A 56 14.81 13.41 -1.60
N PHE A 57 15.09 12.14 -1.29
CA PHE A 57 15.17 11.08 -2.30
C PHE A 57 13.85 10.35 -2.53
N LYS A 58 12.80 10.70 -1.77
CA LYS A 58 11.47 10.11 -1.87
C LYS A 58 11.51 8.58 -1.71
N ILE A 59 12.19 8.12 -0.65
CA ILE A 59 12.21 6.72 -0.24
C ILE A 59 11.98 6.63 1.26
N THR A 60 11.48 5.52 1.77
CA THR A 60 11.23 5.38 3.22
C THR A 60 12.54 5.28 4.00
N ILE A 61 12.48 5.55 5.31
CA ILE A 61 13.65 5.36 6.19
C ILE A 61 14.00 3.87 6.27
N ASP A 62 12.99 2.99 6.32
CA ASP A 62 13.17 1.54 6.34
C ASP A 62 13.93 1.06 5.09
N ASP A 63 13.56 1.53 3.90
CA ASP A 63 14.27 1.19 2.66
C ASP A 63 15.70 1.74 2.65
N LEU A 64 15.90 2.95 3.19
CA LEU A 64 17.20 3.59 3.27
C LEU A 64 18.20 2.80 4.14
N ILE A 65 17.74 2.04 5.15
CA ILE A 65 18.60 1.30 6.08
C ILE A 65 18.52 -0.23 5.95
N GLY A 66 17.43 -0.76 5.38
CA GLY A 66 17.10 -2.19 5.36
C GLY A 66 17.20 -2.84 3.98
N THR A 67 17.21 -2.05 2.90
CA THR A 67 17.26 -2.55 1.52
C THR A 67 18.50 -2.02 0.81
N GLU A 68 19.13 -2.81 -0.06
CA GLU A 68 20.20 -2.30 -0.92
C GLU A 68 19.60 -1.48 -2.07
N VAL A 69 19.84 -0.18 -2.07
CA VAL A 69 19.34 0.73 -3.11
C VAL A 69 20.28 0.72 -4.31
N ASN A 70 19.73 0.50 -5.50
CA ASN A 70 20.41 0.54 -6.79
C ASN A 70 19.51 1.19 -7.86
N GLU A 71 20.02 1.31 -9.08
CA GLU A 71 19.27 1.95 -10.18
C GLU A 71 18.04 1.13 -10.59
N ASP A 72 18.11 -0.20 -10.49
CA ASP A 72 17.05 -1.10 -10.92
C ASP A 72 15.81 -1.05 -10.00
N ASN A 73 16.00 -0.80 -8.70
CA ASN A 73 14.92 -0.77 -7.72
C ASN A 73 14.52 0.64 -7.26
N PHE A 74 15.25 1.68 -7.65
CA PHE A 74 14.97 3.04 -7.16
C PHE A 74 13.57 3.52 -7.55
N ASP A 75 13.12 3.25 -8.77
CA ASP A 75 11.80 3.67 -9.24
C ASP A 75 10.66 2.98 -8.48
N ASP A 76 10.82 1.71 -8.13
CA ASP A 76 9.86 0.95 -7.31
C ASP A 76 9.80 1.49 -5.88
N LEU A 77 10.95 1.78 -5.27
CA LEU A 77 11.05 2.36 -3.93
C LEU A 77 10.45 3.77 -3.90
N ASN A 78 10.67 4.56 -4.95
CA ASN A 78 10.08 5.89 -5.09
C ASN A 78 8.56 5.81 -5.24
N SER A 79 8.07 4.94 -6.13
CA SER A 79 6.64 4.72 -6.34
C SER A 79 5.94 4.29 -5.05
N THR A 80 6.59 3.41 -4.27
CA THR A 80 6.12 2.98 -2.95
C THR A 80 6.04 4.16 -1.97
N TYR A 81 7.08 5.00 -1.91
CA TYR A 81 7.06 6.20 -1.08
C TYR A 81 5.93 7.16 -1.50
N GLN A 82 5.74 7.40 -2.79
CA GLN A 82 4.68 8.29 -3.27
C GLN A 82 3.29 7.74 -2.96
N ALA A 83 3.05 6.44 -3.16
CA ALA A 83 1.79 5.79 -2.79
C ALA A 83 1.48 5.94 -1.29
N MET A 84 2.52 5.92 -0.43
CA MET A 84 2.37 6.19 1.00
C MET A 84 2.05 7.66 1.31
N GLN A 85 2.53 8.62 0.49
CA GLN A 85 2.25 10.05 0.66
C GLN A 85 0.90 10.48 0.06
N GLU A 86 0.48 9.91 -1.07
CA GLU A 86 -0.82 10.15 -1.70
C GLU A 86 -1.98 9.67 -0.80
N GLY A 87 -1.69 8.80 0.15
CA GLY A 87 -2.60 8.43 1.23
C GLY A 87 -2.80 9.45 2.35
N VAL A 88 -2.02 10.54 2.44
CA VAL A 88 -2.08 11.47 3.58
C VAL A 88 -1.76 12.92 3.16
N ILE A 89 -2.80 13.70 2.82
CA ILE A 89 -2.88 15.14 3.15
C ILE A 89 -4.34 15.47 3.51
N THR A 90 -4.63 15.67 4.79
CA THR A 90 -5.41 16.82 5.29
C THR A 90 -5.01 17.05 6.73
N GLU A 91 -4.85 18.34 7.06
CA GLU A 91 -4.52 18.85 8.39
C GLU A 91 -5.68 18.55 9.35
N ASP A 92 -5.57 17.51 10.18
CA ASP A 92 -5.78 17.61 11.63
C ASP A 92 -5.43 16.29 12.33
N THR A 93 -5.03 16.44 13.58
CA THR A 93 -4.62 15.44 14.57
C THR A 93 -5.43 14.12 14.64
N ALA A 94 -4.94 13.04 14.02
CA ALA A 94 -5.00 11.66 14.54
C ALA A 94 -4.24 10.69 13.60
N ILE A 95 -3.30 9.91 14.15
CA ILE A 95 -2.71 8.77 13.44
C ILE A 95 -3.78 7.66 13.40
N THR A 96 -4.65 7.69 12.39
CA THR A 96 -5.42 6.52 11.97
C THR A 96 -4.84 6.03 10.65
N PRO A 97 -4.40 4.76 10.55
CA PRO A 97 -3.85 4.23 9.31
C PRO A 97 -4.93 4.33 8.21
N LYS A 98 -4.72 5.24 7.25
CA LYS A 98 -5.59 5.43 6.10
C LYS A 98 -5.24 4.36 5.06
N PHE A 99 -6.07 3.33 4.99
CA PHE A 99 -5.96 2.30 3.95
C PHE A 99 -6.34 2.95 2.62
N VAL A 100 -5.35 3.26 1.78
CA VAL A 100 -5.59 3.77 0.43
C VAL A 100 -6.02 2.58 -0.42
N LEU A 101 -7.32 2.45 -0.64
CA LEU A 101 -7.85 1.43 -1.51
C LEU A 101 -7.75 1.92 -2.96
N ASP A 102 -7.08 1.15 -3.82
CA ASP A 102 -7.11 1.39 -5.27
C ASP A 102 -8.56 1.37 -5.76
N THR A 103 -9.02 2.51 -6.24
CA THR A 103 -10.42 2.72 -6.65
C THR A 103 -10.80 1.75 -7.77
N GLN A 104 -9.86 1.41 -8.67
CA GLN A 104 -10.10 0.47 -9.77
C GLN A 104 -10.23 -0.97 -9.26
N ALA A 105 -9.36 -1.40 -8.34
CA ALA A 105 -9.46 -2.72 -7.72
C ALA A 105 -10.75 -2.89 -6.90
N ILE A 106 -11.23 -1.83 -6.23
CA ILE A 106 -12.53 -1.83 -5.55
C ILE A 106 -13.67 -1.98 -6.57
N ASP A 107 -13.66 -1.21 -7.65
CA ASP A 107 -14.72 -1.27 -8.66
C ASP A 107 -14.76 -2.63 -9.35
N ASP A 108 -13.61 -3.23 -9.64
CA ASP A 108 -13.50 -4.59 -10.15
C ASP A 108 -14.04 -5.62 -9.15
N PHE A 109 -13.77 -5.43 -7.85
CA PHE A 109 -14.28 -6.29 -6.79
C PHE A 109 -15.81 -6.18 -6.64
N VAL A 110 -16.36 -4.97 -6.63
CA VAL A 110 -17.81 -4.69 -6.55
C VAL A 110 -18.52 -5.33 -7.74
N ASN A 111 -18.00 -5.14 -8.95
CA ASN A 111 -18.57 -5.74 -10.17
C ASN A 111 -18.56 -7.27 -10.14
N LYS A 112 -17.47 -7.90 -9.68
CA LYS A 112 -17.41 -9.36 -9.47
C LYS A 112 -18.43 -9.82 -8.43
N ASN A 113 -18.60 -9.09 -7.35
CA ASN A 113 -19.55 -9.44 -6.28
C ASN A 113 -21.00 -9.35 -6.76
N ILE A 114 -21.34 -8.32 -7.55
CA ILE A 114 -22.66 -8.19 -8.21
C ILE A 114 -22.92 -9.38 -9.14
N MET A 115 -21.92 -9.84 -9.89
CA MET A 115 -22.05 -11.00 -10.78
C MET A 115 -22.32 -12.29 -9.99
N ILE A 116 -21.63 -12.49 -8.86
CA ILE A 116 -21.89 -13.62 -7.96
C ILE A 116 -23.32 -13.59 -7.43
N GLY A 117 -23.83 -12.41 -7.04
CA GLY A 117 -25.22 -12.28 -6.59
C GLY A 117 -26.24 -12.68 -7.66
N LYS A 118 -26.04 -12.22 -8.90
CA LYS A 118 -26.89 -12.63 -10.04
C LYS A 118 -26.84 -14.13 -10.30
N MET A 119 -25.68 -14.76 -10.12
CA MET A 119 -25.52 -16.21 -10.27
C MET A 119 -26.28 -16.97 -9.17
N VAL A 120 -26.20 -16.51 -7.92
CA VAL A 120 -26.94 -17.11 -6.78
C VAL A 120 -28.45 -16.96 -6.96
N ASP A 121 -28.95 -15.81 -7.42
CA ASP A 121 -30.37 -15.60 -7.73
C ASP A 121 -30.85 -16.52 -8.87
N GLY A 122 -30.02 -16.68 -9.91
CA GLY A 122 -30.29 -17.64 -11.00
C GLY A 122 -30.35 -19.08 -10.49
N MET A 123 -29.43 -19.47 -9.61
CA MET A 123 -29.44 -20.77 -8.95
C MET A 123 -30.71 -20.95 -8.10
N LYS A 124 -31.10 -19.95 -7.30
CA LYS A 124 -32.34 -19.96 -6.51
C LYS A 124 -33.58 -20.19 -7.36
N THR A 125 -33.69 -19.44 -8.46
CA THR A 125 -34.79 -19.55 -9.42
C THR A 125 -34.84 -20.95 -10.04
N PHE A 126 -33.69 -21.50 -10.42
CA PHE A 126 -33.57 -22.86 -10.92
C PHE A 126 -33.96 -23.91 -9.87
N TYR A 127 -33.55 -23.70 -8.61
CA TYR A 127 -33.90 -24.58 -7.50
C TYR A 127 -35.38 -24.55 -7.18
N ASP A 128 -36.02 -23.38 -7.13
CA ASP A 128 -37.47 -23.25 -6.90
C ASP A 128 -38.27 -23.93 -8.03
N PHE A 129 -37.79 -23.80 -9.27
CA PHE A 129 -38.34 -24.52 -10.40
C PHE A 129 -38.22 -26.04 -10.24
N LYS A 130 -37.06 -26.54 -9.77
CA LYS A 130 -36.87 -27.97 -9.49
C LYS A 130 -37.74 -28.44 -8.33
N ASN A 131 -37.81 -27.68 -7.22
CA ASN A 131 -38.57 -28.03 -6.02
C ASN A 131 -40.08 -28.20 -6.29
N LYS A 132 -40.63 -27.41 -7.21
CA LYS A 132 -42.02 -27.55 -7.67
C LYS A 132 -42.28 -28.86 -8.43
N ASN A 133 -41.26 -29.47 -9.01
CA ASN A 133 -41.35 -30.71 -9.79
C ASN A 133 -40.84 -31.95 -9.02
N ALA A 134 -39.91 -31.77 -8.09
CA ALA A 134 -39.39 -32.80 -7.18
C ALA A 134 -38.73 -32.14 -5.95
N PRO A 135 -39.12 -32.50 -4.71
CA PRO A 135 -38.58 -31.88 -3.51
C PRO A 135 -37.07 -32.12 -3.36
N LEU A 136 -36.32 -31.09 -2.96
CA LEU A 136 -34.86 -31.14 -2.82
C LEU A 136 -34.41 -32.00 -1.63
N SER A 137 -33.18 -32.50 -1.69
CA SER A 137 -32.51 -33.12 -0.54
C SER A 137 -32.28 -32.11 0.58
N ALA A 138 -32.19 -32.60 1.81
CA ALA A 138 -31.90 -31.78 2.98
C ALA A 138 -30.54 -31.05 2.85
N GLU A 139 -29.52 -31.67 2.24
CA GLU A 139 -28.22 -31.02 2.05
C GLU A 139 -28.32 -29.84 1.07
N SER A 140 -29.14 -29.96 0.02
CA SER A 140 -29.31 -28.89 -0.96
C SER A 140 -30.04 -27.69 -0.36
N GLN A 141 -31.01 -27.93 0.53
CA GLN A 141 -31.71 -26.87 1.27
C GLN A 141 -30.77 -26.18 2.26
N GLN A 142 -29.92 -26.94 2.96
CA GLN A 142 -28.93 -26.40 3.88
C GLN A 142 -27.88 -25.55 3.15
N LEU A 143 -27.42 -25.99 1.97
CA LEU A 143 -26.51 -25.21 1.13
C LEU A 143 -27.16 -23.87 0.71
N MET A 144 -28.43 -23.91 0.31
CA MET A 144 -29.16 -22.69 -0.08
C MET A 144 -29.28 -21.71 1.09
N TYR A 145 -29.57 -22.23 2.29
CA TYR A 145 -29.63 -21.43 3.51
C TYR A 145 -28.30 -20.73 3.83
N ILE A 146 -27.18 -21.45 3.70
CA ILE A 146 -25.83 -20.90 3.93
C ILE A 146 -25.51 -19.82 2.88
N LEU A 147 -25.84 -20.07 1.62
CA LEU A 147 -25.65 -19.11 0.53
C LEU A 147 -26.43 -17.81 0.78
N ASP A 148 -27.70 -17.90 1.20
CA ASP A 148 -28.51 -16.73 1.52
C ASP A 148 -27.86 -15.88 2.65
N HIS A 149 -27.31 -16.52 3.69
CA HIS A 149 -26.61 -15.81 4.78
C HIS A 149 -25.31 -15.14 4.31
N LEU A 150 -24.51 -15.84 3.51
CA LEU A 150 -23.27 -15.30 2.96
C LEU A 150 -23.55 -14.10 2.06
N MET A 151 -24.60 -14.18 1.23
CA MET A 151 -25.01 -13.08 0.37
C MET A 151 -25.50 -11.87 1.16
N ALA A 152 -26.26 -12.07 2.25
CA ALA A 152 -26.69 -10.99 3.13
C ALA A 152 -25.50 -10.27 3.78
N ALA A 153 -24.55 -11.03 4.34
CA ALA A 153 -23.33 -10.48 4.93
C ALA A 153 -22.47 -9.72 3.91
N ASN A 154 -22.33 -10.27 2.68
CA ASN A 154 -21.61 -9.59 1.61
C ASN A 154 -22.28 -8.28 1.20
N LYS A 155 -23.61 -8.21 1.19
CA LYS A 155 -24.36 -6.98 0.88
C LYS A 155 -24.13 -5.88 1.93
N GLU A 156 -24.14 -6.24 3.21
CA GLU A 156 -23.81 -5.31 4.30
C GLU A 156 -22.37 -4.80 4.19
N PHE A 157 -21.43 -5.70 3.90
CA PHE A 157 -20.03 -5.34 3.67
C PHE A 157 -19.86 -4.34 2.50
N LEU A 158 -20.52 -4.59 1.37
CA LEU A 158 -20.48 -3.68 0.22
C LEU A 158 -21.07 -2.30 0.56
N ALA A 159 -22.15 -2.25 1.33
CA ALA A 159 -22.75 -0.99 1.76
C ALA A 159 -21.80 -0.16 2.66
N GLU A 160 -21.02 -0.82 3.53
CA GLU A 160 -19.97 -0.15 4.31
C GLU A 160 -18.81 0.31 3.44
N LEU A 161 -18.40 -0.46 2.42
CA LEU A 161 -17.38 -0.03 1.46
C LEU A 161 -17.81 1.21 0.67
N GLU A 162 -19.08 1.30 0.24
CA GLU A 162 -19.59 2.50 -0.45
C GLU A 162 -19.57 3.74 0.45
N LYS A 163 -19.92 3.61 1.74
CA LYS A 163 -19.82 4.71 2.71
C LYS A 163 -18.39 5.22 2.86
N ILE A 164 -17.42 4.31 2.90
CA ILE A 164 -15.99 4.65 2.95
C ILE A 164 -15.56 5.40 1.69
N LYS A 165 -16.11 5.04 0.51
CA LYS A 165 -15.84 5.73 -0.77
C LYS A 165 -16.38 7.16 -0.81
N ILE A 166 -17.52 7.46 -0.18
CA ILE A 166 -18.18 8.79 -0.20
C ILE A 166 -17.50 9.79 0.77
N GLN A 167 -16.75 9.31 1.76
CA GLN A 167 -16.08 10.14 2.77
C GLN A 167 -14.65 10.56 2.39
N GLN A 168 -14.16 10.14 1.21
CA GLN A 168 -12.89 10.57 0.62
C GLN A 168 -13.13 11.66 -0.42
#